data_AF-A0A3N5J2M0-F1
#
_entry.id   AF-A0A3N5J2M0-F1
#
_cell.length_a   1.000
_cell.length_b   1.000
_cell.length_c   1.000
_cell.angle_alpha   90.00
_cell.angle_beta   90.00
_cell.angle_gamma   90.00
#
_symmetry.space_group_name_H-M   'P 1'
#
loop_
_entity.id
_entity.type
_entity.pdbx_description
1 polymer ?
#
loop_
_entity_poly.entity_id
_entity_poly.type
_entity_poly.pdbx_seq_one_letter_code
_entity_poly.pdbx_strand_id
1 'polypeptide(L)'
;MNWFLEALHEHPEIAFFLVLGLGYLFGKVAFGSFKLGAVTGTLLAGVLVGQLGISLPDTVKQCFFLLFLFAIGFRTGPQFFRGLKSEGL
;
A
#
# COMPACT_ATOMS: atom_id res chain seq x y z
N MET A 1 -12.92 -17.21 19.82
CA MET A 1 -11.93 -17.04 18.74
C MET A 1 -12.28 -15.82 17.86
N ASN A 2 -12.88 -14.77 18.45
CA ASN A 2 -13.37 -13.58 17.73
C ASN A 2 -12.53 -12.34 18.01
N TRP A 3 -11.68 -12.39 19.04
CA TRP A 3 -10.80 -11.30 19.46
C TRP A 3 -9.94 -10.74 18.31
N PHE A 4 -9.47 -11.60 17.41
CA PHE A 4 -8.67 -11.13 16.27
C PHE A 4 -9.50 -10.31 15.27
N LEU A 5 -10.73 -10.74 15.00
CA LEU A 5 -11.63 -9.99 14.12
C LEU A 5 -12.11 -8.71 14.79
N GLU A 6 -12.45 -8.77 16.08
CA GLU A 6 -12.85 -7.59 16.88
C GLU A 6 -11.73 -6.55 16.94
N ALA A 7 -10.47 -6.97 17.17
CA ALA A 7 -9.31 -6.06 17.17
C ALA A 7 -9.09 -5.40 15.80
N LEU A 8 -9.31 -6.12 14.70
CA LEU A 8 -9.21 -5.57 13.33
C LEU A 8 -10.37 -4.60 13.02
N HIS A 9 -11.52 -4.79 13.66
CA HIS A 9 -12.67 -3.89 13.54
C HIS A 9 -12.51 -2.62 14.39
N GLU A 10 -11.98 -2.71 15.61
CA GLU A 10 -11.71 -1.56 16.47
C GLU A 10 -10.53 -0.72 15.97
N HIS A 11 -9.53 -1.36 15.36
CA HIS A 11 -8.31 -0.73 14.87
C HIS A 11 -8.07 -1.00 13.38
N PRO A 12 -8.85 -0.35 12.48
CA PRO A 12 -8.74 -0.55 11.03
C PRO A 12 -7.37 -0.16 10.44
N GLU A 13 -6.59 0.66 11.13
CA GLU A 13 -5.18 0.94 10.83
C GLU A 13 -4.32 -0.33 10.85
N ILE A 14 -4.61 -1.28 11.73
CA ILE A 14 -3.89 -2.57 11.80
C ILE A 14 -4.21 -3.40 10.55
N ALA A 15 -5.47 -3.39 10.10
CA ALA A 15 -5.86 -4.06 8.86
C ALA A 15 -5.12 -3.48 7.65
N PHE A 16 -4.93 -2.16 7.59
CA PHE A 16 -4.12 -1.51 6.55
C PHE A 16 -2.66 -2.00 6.56
N PHE A 17 -2.00 -1.98 7.71
CA PHE A 17 -0.63 -2.45 7.83
C PHE A 17 -0.48 -3.95 7.54
N LEU A 18 -1.49 -4.74 7.90
CA LEU A 18 -1.55 -6.17 7.60
C LEU A 18 -1.63 -6.42 6.10
N VAL A 19 -2.45 -5.65 5.37
CA VAL A 19 -2.51 -5.69 3.90
C VAL A 19 -1.16 -5.32 3.27
N LEU A 20 -0.49 -4.28 3.75
CA LEU A 20 0.84 -3.89 3.26
C LEU A 20 1.89 -4.98 3.55
N GLY A 21 1.89 -5.52 4.76
CA GLY A 21 2.83 -6.54 5.21
C GLY A 21 2.68 -7.84 4.43
N LEU A 22 1.46 -8.37 4.36
CA LEU A 22 1.14 -9.55 3.54
C LEU A 22 1.41 -9.28 2.06
N GLY A 23 1.05 -8.10 1.59
CA GLY A 23 1.25 -7.67 0.22
C GLY A 23 2.71 -7.69 -0.22
N TYR A 24 3.59 -7.16 0.62
CA TYR A 24 5.02 -7.16 0.39
C TYR A 24 5.62 -8.57 0.51
N LEU A 25 5.12 -9.37 1.45
CA LEU A 25 5.52 -10.77 1.63
C LEU A 25 5.18 -11.59 0.38
N PHE A 26 3.93 -11.56 -0.08
CA PHE A 26 3.47 -12.23 -1.29
C PHE A 26 4.11 -11.64 -2.55
N GLY A 27 4.34 -10.33 -2.58
CA GLY A 27 5.03 -9.66 -3.69
C GLY A 27 6.49 -10.11 -3.87
N LYS A 28 7.13 -10.61 -2.81
CA LYS A 28 8.46 -11.24 -2.86
C LYS A 28 8.45 -12.69 -3.29
N VAL A 29 7.30 -13.37 -3.23
CA VAL A 29 7.19 -14.75 -3.71
C VAL A 29 7.41 -14.76 -5.22
N ALA A 30 8.43 -15.51 -5.64
CA ALA A 30 8.76 -15.70 -7.04
C ALA A 30 8.28 -17.10 -7.47
N PHE A 31 7.44 -17.16 -8.50
CA PHE A 31 7.09 -18.41 -9.16
C PHE A 31 7.98 -18.56 -10.39
N GLY A 32 9.11 -19.24 -10.23
CA GLY A 32 10.12 -19.40 -11.29
C GLY A 32 10.76 -18.06 -11.68
N SER A 33 10.65 -17.67 -12.95
CA SER A 33 11.15 -16.39 -13.48
C SER A 33 10.23 -15.20 -13.19
N PHE A 34 8.99 -15.44 -12.75
CA PHE A 34 8.01 -14.38 -12.52
C PHE A 34 8.00 -13.93 -11.05
N LYS A 35 8.19 -12.63 -10.83
CA LYS A 35 8.01 -11.97 -9.54
C LYS A 35 6.72 -11.18 -9.57
N LEU A 36 5.84 -11.43 -8.59
CA LEU A 36 4.57 -10.70 -8.45
C LEU A 36 4.79 -9.19 -8.27
N GLY A 37 5.84 -8.84 -7.52
CA GLY A 37 6.15 -7.45 -7.20
C GLY A 37 5.31 -6.92 -6.05
N ALA A 38 5.88 -5.96 -5.31
CA ALA A 38 5.28 -5.43 -4.09
C ALA A 38 3.89 -4.81 -4.34
N VAL A 39 3.70 -4.12 -5.46
CA VAL A 39 2.43 -3.46 -5.79
C VAL A 39 1.32 -4.49 -6.02
N THR A 40 1.55 -5.44 -6.93
CA THR A 40 0.56 -6.49 -7.25
C THR A 40 0.25 -7.37 -6.05
N GLY A 41 1.27 -7.76 -5.27
CA GLY A 41 1.08 -8.52 -4.04
C GLY A 41 0.20 -7.79 -3.02
N THR A 42 0.41 -6.46 -2.88
CA THR A 42 -0.40 -5.62 -1.97
C THR A 42 -1.84 -5.49 -2.43
N LEU A 43 -2.10 -5.38 -3.75
CA LEU A 43 -3.46 -5.37 -4.27
C LEU A 43 -4.18 -6.70 -3.99
N LEU A 44 -3.52 -7.84 -4.21
CA LEU A 44 -4.08 -9.16 -3.93
C LEU A 44 -4.38 -9.36 -2.43
N ALA A 45 -3.44 -8.97 -1.56
CA ALA A 45 -3.65 -8.99 -0.12
C ALA A 45 -4.82 -8.09 0.30
N GLY A 46 -4.97 -6.92 -0.33
CA GLY A 46 -6.09 -6.01 -0.10
C GLY A 46 -7.44 -6.62 -0.47
N VAL A 47 -7.52 -7.33 -1.60
CA VAL A 47 -8.74 -8.06 -2.00
C VAL A 47 -9.07 -9.17 -1.00
N LEU A 48 -8.08 -9.96 -0.59
CA LEU A 48 -8.28 -11.07 0.35
C LEU A 48 -8.71 -10.58 1.73
N VAL A 49 -8.05 -9.57 2.28
CA VAL A 49 -8.41 -8.99 3.59
C VAL A 49 -9.73 -8.23 3.50
N GLY A 50 -10.03 -7.58 2.38
CA GLY A 50 -11.31 -6.88 2.16
C GLY A 50 -12.53 -7.80 2.18
N GLN A 51 -12.37 -9.09 1.86
CA GLN A 51 -13.44 -10.09 1.98
C GLN A 51 -13.83 -10.39 3.43
N LEU A 52 -13.01 -10.00 4.41
CA LEU A 52 -13.31 -10.17 5.84
C LEU A 52 -14.34 -9.16 6.37
N GLY A 53 -14.84 -8.23 5.54
CA GLY A 53 -15.84 -7.24 5.94
C GLY A 53 -15.28 -6.07 6.76
N ILE A 54 -13.96 -5.94 6.84
CA ILE A 54 -13.29 -4.86 7.56
C ILE A 54 -13.40 -3.58 6.72
N SER A 55 -14.20 -2.63 7.20
CA SER A 55 -14.31 -1.32 6.58
C SER A 55 -13.26 -0.37 7.15
N LEU A 56 -12.32 0.07 6.31
CA LEU A 56 -11.42 1.15 6.69
C LEU A 56 -12.19 2.48 6.73
N PRO A 57 -12.09 3.26 7.83
CA PRO A 57 -12.60 4.62 7.89
C PRO A 57 -11.99 5.48 6.80
N ASP A 58 -12.78 6.38 6.23
CA ASP A 58 -12.33 7.22 5.13
C ASP A 58 -11.17 8.14 5.53
N THR A 59 -11.11 8.57 6.79
CA THR A 59 -9.97 9.33 7.35
C THR A 59 -8.67 8.56 7.22
N VAL A 60 -8.66 7.26 7.53
CA VAL A 60 -7.45 6.42 7.44
C VAL A 60 -7.01 6.31 5.98
N LYS A 61 -7.94 6.04 5.06
CA LYS A 61 -7.65 5.98 3.61
C LYS A 61 -7.04 7.29 3.11
N GLN A 62 -7.64 8.43 3.49
CA GLN A 62 -7.18 9.75 3.09
C GLN A 62 -5.79 10.07 3.65
N CYS A 63 -5.54 9.79 4.93
CA CYS A 63 -4.22 10.02 5.54
C CYS A 63 -3.12 9.22 4.83
N PHE A 64 -3.31 7.92 4.59
CA PHE A 64 -2.31 7.11 3.90
C PHE A 64 -2.15 7.49 2.43
N PHE A 65 -3.23 7.86 1.74
CA PHE A 65 -3.15 8.37 0.39
C PHE A 65 -2.36 9.69 0.33
N LEU A 66 -2.57 10.59 1.28
CA LEU A 66 -1.84 11.86 1.37
C LEU A 66 -0.35 11.62 1.66
N LEU A 67 -0.03 10.72 2.60
CA LEU A 67 1.35 10.31 2.88
C LEU A 67 2.03 9.70 1.65
N PHE A 68 1.31 8.85 0.90
CA PHE A 68 1.78 8.28 -0.35
C PHE A 68 2.04 9.36 -1.41
N LEU A 69 1.09 10.28 -1.63
CA LEU A 69 1.22 11.38 -2.57
C LEU A 69 2.41 12.29 -2.19
N PHE A 70 2.56 12.58 -0.91
CA PHE A 70 3.68 13.36 -0.38
C PHE A 70 5.02 12.67 -0.62
N ALA A 71 5.13 11.38 -0.29
CA ALA A 71 6.35 10.60 -0.50
C ALA A 71 6.74 10.50 -1.98
N ILE A 72 5.75 10.28 -2.86
CA ILE A 72 5.97 10.31 -4.31
C ILE A 72 6.43 11.70 -4.74
N GLY A 73 5.70 12.76 -4.39
CA GLY A 73 6.03 14.13 -4.76
C GLY A 73 7.42 14.55 -4.30
N PHE A 74 7.85 14.13 -3.11
CA PHE A 74 9.19 14.40 -2.61
C PHE A 74 10.27 13.64 -3.40
N ARG A 75 10.02 12.39 -3.79
CA ARG A 75 10.96 11.58 -4.59
C ARG A 75 11.04 12.03 -6.05
N THR A 76 9.90 12.31 -6.67
CA THR A 76 9.82 12.68 -8.09
C THR A 76 10.02 14.16 -8.32
N GLY A 77 9.84 15.03 -7.32
CA GLY A 77 10.04 16.48 -7.42
C GLY A 77 11.43 16.84 -7.98
N PRO A 78 12.54 16.49 -7.31
CA PRO A 78 13.88 16.80 -7.80
C PRO A 78 14.17 16.19 -9.19
N GLN A 79 13.69 14.97 -9.44
CA GLN A 79 13.83 14.29 -10.74
C GLN A 79 13.08 15.03 -11.86
N PHE A 80 11.86 15.48 -11.59
CA PHE A 80 11.01 16.24 -12.51
C PHE A 80 11.65 17.58 -12.86
N PHE A 81 12.10 18.35 -11.87
CA PHE A 81 12.78 19.63 -12.10
C PHE A 81 14.14 19.48 -12.80
N ARG A 82 14.89 18.40 -12.51
CA ARG A 82 16.15 18.10 -13.23
C ARG A 82 15.90 17.73 -14.68
N GLY A 83 14.84 16.97 -14.98
CA GLY A 83 14.43 16.68 -16.35
C GLY A 83 14.04 17.94 -17.11
N LEU A 84 13.26 18.83 -16.48
CA LEU A 84 12.87 20.11 -17.08
C LEU A 84 14.07 21.01 -17.40
N LYS A 85 15.12 20.98 -16.57
CA LYS A 85 16.37 21.72 -16.79
C LYS A 85 17.28 21.06 -17.84
N SER A 86 17.14 19.75 -18.09
CA SER A 86 18.01 19.00 -19.01
C SER A 86 17.53 19.04 -20.47
N GLU A 87 16.25 19.32 -20.72
CA GLU A 87 15.66 19.36 -22.08
C GLU A 87 15.17 20.75 -22.50
N GLY A 88 15.47 21.83 -21.76
CA GLY A 88 14.78 23.10 -21.99
C GLY A 88 15.41 24.41 -21.51
N LEU A 89 16.73 24.49 -21.33
CA LEU A 89 17.53 25.73 -21.44
C LEU A 89 18.95 25.41 -21.91
#